data_AF-A0A7V0JJB8-F1
#
_entry.id   AF-A0A7V0JJB8-F1
#
_cell.length_a   1.000
_cell.length_b   1.000
_cell.length_c   1.000
_cell.angle_alpha   90.00
_cell.angle_beta   90.00
_cell.angle_gamma   90.00
#
_symmetry.space_group_name_H-M   'P 1'
#
loop_
_entity.id
_entity.type
_entity.pdbx_description
1 polymer ?
#
loop_
_entity_poly.entity_id
_entity_poly.type
_entity_poly.pdbx_seq_one_letter_code
_entity_poly.pdbx_strand_id
1 'polypeptide(L)'
;MSINLYTTTGILVPGIIKKGTEVKLIFRDERIGEMTDVFCVPTAELTHAQINKKGLQESEIDWERPQEPSLPPASEEDSNQYRKALDKMKDLIQDMNRNESARKAIAGWKRDIQVKARGGQFAIRIDDGDIRLSESALSSPDFIMVCDDINTLLDGLAYRGAITDSVINKKIWISKNMEFNTIFKLDRMARFLVRSKKV
;
A
#
# COMPACT_ATOMS: atom_id res chain seq x y z
N MET A 1 24.98 -2.49 -20.71
CA MET A 1 24.70 -3.60 -19.77
C MET A 1 23.36 -3.29 -19.13
N SER A 2 22.36 -4.12 -19.40
CA SER A 2 21.02 -4.02 -18.81
C SER A 2 21.02 -4.89 -17.57
N ILE A 3 20.65 -4.33 -16.41
CA ILE A 3 20.52 -5.09 -15.15
C ILE A 3 19.12 -4.85 -14.60
N ASN A 4 18.49 -5.93 -14.12
CA ASN A 4 17.18 -5.83 -13.50
C ASN A 4 17.30 -5.16 -12.14
N LEU A 5 16.33 -4.31 -11.81
CA LEU A 5 16.26 -3.60 -10.54
C LEU A 5 14.99 -4.02 -9.82
N TYR A 6 15.13 -4.42 -8.56
CA TYR A 6 14.02 -4.81 -7.69
C TYR A 6 14.04 -3.98 -6.40
N THR A 7 12.90 -3.95 -5.71
CA THR A 7 12.76 -3.36 -4.38
C THR A 7 12.16 -4.39 -3.45
N THR A 8 12.70 -4.45 -2.25
CA THR A 8 12.24 -5.24 -1.10
C THR A 8 11.14 -4.50 -0.33
N THR A 9 10.95 -3.20 -0.58
CA THR A 9 10.01 -2.34 0.16
C THR A 9 8.60 -2.28 -0.44
N GLY A 10 8.32 -3.05 -1.51
CA GLY A 10 7.00 -3.16 -2.10
C GLY A 10 7.00 -3.07 -3.63
N ILE A 11 6.27 -2.11 -4.19
CA ILE A 11 6.03 -2.00 -5.63
C ILE A 11 7.10 -1.11 -6.28
N LEU A 12 7.62 -1.56 -7.45
CA LEU A 12 8.45 -0.73 -8.33
C LEU A 12 7.64 0.43 -8.85
N VAL A 13 8.00 1.64 -8.42
CA VAL A 13 7.29 2.87 -8.76
C VAL A 13 8.23 3.94 -9.32
N PRO A 14 7.74 4.86 -10.18
CA PRO A 14 8.57 5.92 -10.73
C PRO A 14 9.28 6.73 -9.63
N GLY A 15 10.58 6.98 -9.82
CA GLY A 15 11.39 7.76 -8.87
C GLY A 15 11.90 6.98 -7.65
N ILE A 16 11.58 5.68 -7.49
CA ILE A 16 12.23 4.85 -6.47
C ILE A 16 13.73 4.67 -6.77
N ILE A 17 14.06 4.58 -8.06
CA ILE A 17 15.44 4.56 -8.55
C ILE A 17 15.63 5.79 -9.42
N LYS A 18 16.47 6.69 -8.95
CA LYS A 18 16.89 7.91 -9.63
C LYS A 18 18.38 7.85 -9.96
N LYS A 19 18.85 8.73 -10.85
CA LYS A 19 20.29 8.88 -11.12
C LYS A 19 21.04 9.14 -9.80
N GLY A 20 22.07 8.34 -9.52
CA GLY A 20 22.84 8.39 -8.27
C GLY A 20 22.29 7.52 -7.13
N THR A 21 21.25 6.72 -7.37
CA THR A 21 20.82 5.70 -6.39
C THR A 21 21.88 4.62 -6.31
N GLU A 22 22.47 4.45 -5.12
CA GLU A 22 23.38 3.34 -4.85
C GLU A 22 22.60 2.02 -4.80
N VAL A 23 23.11 1.02 -5.50
CA VAL A 23 22.49 -0.30 -5.60
C VAL A 23 23.53 -1.37 -5.29
N LYS A 24 23.07 -2.45 -4.68
CA LYS A 24 23.85 -3.66 -4.46
C LYS A 24 23.46 -4.71 -5.49
N LEU A 25 24.47 -5.31 -6.13
CA LEU A 25 24.27 -6.45 -7.02
C LEU A 25 24.08 -7.73 -6.20
N ILE A 26 23.00 -8.44 -6.52
CA ILE A 26 22.48 -9.64 -5.87
C ILE A 26 22.55 -10.78 -6.88
N PHE A 27 22.87 -11.98 -6.39
CA PHE A 27 22.89 -13.21 -7.15
C PHE A 27 21.62 -14.02 -6.88
N ARG A 28 20.97 -14.52 -7.92
CA ARG A 28 19.93 -15.54 -7.77
C ARG A 28 20.55 -16.80 -7.16
N ASP A 29 19.76 -17.53 -6.38
CA ASP A 29 20.18 -18.79 -5.78
C ASP A 29 20.45 -19.85 -6.87
N GLU A 30 19.48 -20.04 -7.76
CA GLU A 30 19.60 -20.86 -8.97
C GLU A 30 20.12 -20.01 -10.13
N ARG A 31 21.18 -20.49 -10.78
CA ARG A 31 21.91 -19.75 -11.82
C ARG A 31 22.16 -20.64 -13.03
N ILE A 32 21.96 -20.09 -14.22
CA ILE A 32 22.11 -20.81 -15.50
C ILE A 32 23.22 -20.25 -16.38
N GLY A 33 24.00 -19.27 -15.88
CA GLY A 33 25.07 -18.60 -16.59
C GLY A 33 24.59 -17.40 -17.44
N GLU A 34 23.42 -16.84 -17.14
CA GLU A 34 22.80 -15.75 -17.90
C GLU A 34 22.82 -14.41 -17.15
N MET A 35 22.61 -13.31 -17.88
CA MET A 35 22.48 -11.96 -17.27
C MET A 35 21.31 -11.87 -16.27
N THR A 36 20.33 -12.75 -16.37
CA THR A 36 19.16 -12.85 -15.47
C THR A 36 19.51 -13.42 -14.09
N ASP A 37 20.69 -14.03 -13.95
CA ASP A 37 21.22 -14.58 -12.69
C ASP A 37 21.62 -13.50 -11.67
N VAL A 38 21.66 -12.24 -12.11
CA VAL A 38 22.01 -11.09 -11.27
C VAL A 38 20.98 -9.98 -11.40
N PHE A 39 20.71 -9.31 -10.29
CA PHE A 39 19.86 -8.13 -10.25
C PHE A 39 20.36 -7.17 -9.18
N CYS A 40 19.79 -5.97 -9.14
CA CYS A 40 20.18 -4.93 -8.21
C CYS A 40 19.01 -4.54 -7.29
N VAL A 41 19.34 -4.26 -6.04
CA VAL A 41 18.42 -3.69 -5.03
C VAL A 41 19.06 -2.41 -4.47
N PRO A 42 18.30 -1.34 -4.20
CA PRO A 42 18.83 -0.14 -3.55
C PRO A 42 19.51 -0.46 -2.21
N THR A 43 20.71 0.07 -1.98
CA THR A 43 21.46 -0.19 -0.73
C THR A 43 20.71 0.30 0.51
N ALA A 44 19.89 1.35 0.37
CA ALA A 44 19.03 1.87 1.43
C ALA A 44 18.02 0.84 1.97
N GLU A 45 17.75 -0.23 1.23
CA GLU A 45 16.83 -1.29 1.62
C GLU A 45 17.54 -2.51 2.23
N LEU A 46 18.87 -2.49 2.26
CA LEU A 46 19.70 -3.58 2.78
C LEU A 46 20.31 -3.19 4.12
N THR A 47 20.53 -4.18 4.97
CA THR A 47 21.29 -3.99 6.21
C THR A 47 22.77 -3.74 5.90
N HIS A 48 23.49 -3.06 6.80
CA HIS A 48 24.94 -2.84 6.68
C HIS A 48 25.73 -4.13 6.48
N ALA A 49 25.29 -5.24 7.08
CA ALA A 49 25.91 -6.55 6.89
C ALA A 49 25.74 -7.06 5.45
N GLN A 50 24.52 -6.96 4.90
CA GLN A 50 24.20 -7.32 3.51
C GLN A 50 24.97 -6.44 2.50
N ILE A 51 25.09 -5.14 2.76
CA ILE A 51 25.84 -4.19 1.90
C ILE A 51 27.32 -4.58 1.84
N ASN A 52 27.93 -4.97 2.96
CA ASN A 52 29.35 -5.30 3.02
C ASN A 52 29.67 -6.73 2.56
N LYS A 53 28.66 -7.61 2.46
CA LYS A 53 28.85 -8.99 2.02
C LYS A 53 29.27 -9.05 0.55
N LYS A 54 30.27 -9.89 0.25
CA LYS A 54 30.65 -10.23 -1.12
C LYS A 54 29.74 -11.34 -1.63
N GLY A 55 29.02 -11.10 -2.73
CA GLY A 55 28.11 -12.08 -3.32
C GLY A 55 26.88 -12.37 -2.45
N LEU A 56 26.04 -11.35 -2.24
CA LEU A 56 24.77 -11.50 -1.53
C LEU A 56 23.78 -12.29 -2.42
N GLN A 57 23.13 -13.32 -1.86
CA GLN A 57 22.16 -14.14 -2.59
C GLN A 57 20.72 -13.64 -2.40
N GLU A 58 19.82 -14.02 -3.32
CA GLU A 58 18.40 -13.65 -3.32
C GLU A 58 17.68 -14.19 -2.08
N SER A 59 17.94 -15.43 -1.66
CA SER A 59 17.40 -16.04 -0.43
C SER A 59 17.82 -15.34 0.87
N GLU A 60 18.89 -14.54 0.83
CA GLU A 60 19.39 -13.80 1.98
C GLU A 60 18.78 -12.41 2.13
N ILE A 61 17.85 -12.07 1.24
CA ILE A 61 17.10 -10.83 1.24
C ILE A 61 15.70 -11.11 1.77
N ASP A 62 15.23 -10.27 2.69
CA ASP A 62 13.87 -10.35 3.18
C ASP A 62 12.91 -9.69 2.17
N TRP A 63 12.30 -10.51 1.33
CA TRP A 63 11.29 -10.09 0.35
C TRP A 63 9.89 -10.01 0.92
N GLU A 64 9.65 -10.63 2.08
CA GLU A 64 8.31 -10.81 2.63
C GLU A 64 7.92 -9.72 3.64
N ARG A 65 8.89 -8.92 4.10
CA ARG A 65 8.67 -7.87 5.11
C ARG A 65 9.07 -6.50 4.57
N PRO A 66 8.27 -5.92 3.65
CA PRO A 66 8.51 -4.55 3.24
C PRO A 66 8.44 -3.64 4.48
N GLN A 67 9.45 -2.79 4.64
CA GLN A 67 9.59 -1.95 5.82
C GLN A 67 8.50 -0.89 5.85
N GLU A 68 7.72 -0.87 6.92
CA GLU A 68 6.68 0.15 7.13
C GLU A 68 7.31 1.55 7.21
N PRO A 69 6.84 2.54 6.42
CA PRO A 69 7.38 3.89 6.46
C PRO A 69 7.07 4.56 7.80
N SER A 70 8.08 5.25 8.36
CA SER A 70 7.88 6.06 9.56
C SER A 70 7.05 7.30 9.23
N LEU A 71 5.94 7.48 9.94
CA LEU A 71 5.17 8.71 9.89
C LEU A 71 5.81 9.77 10.82
N PRO A 72 5.88 11.04 10.40
CA PRO A 72 6.34 12.11 11.28
C PRO A 72 5.33 12.35 12.43
N PRO A 73 5.77 12.97 13.53
CA PRO A 73 4.90 13.27 14.66
C PRO A 73 3.73 14.17 14.22
N ALA A 74 2.53 13.84 14.69
CA ALA A 74 1.33 14.56 14.33
C ALA A 74 1.22 15.89 15.10
N SER A 75 0.85 16.95 14.39
CA SER A 75 0.41 18.21 15.00
C SER A 75 -1.07 18.14 15.43
N GLU A 76 -1.55 19.17 16.15
CA GLU A 76 -2.98 19.33 16.43
C GLU A 76 -3.80 19.50 15.15
N GLU A 77 -3.24 20.17 14.14
CA GLU A 77 -3.87 20.34 12.83
C GLU A 77 -4.04 18.99 12.12
N ASP A 78 -2.98 18.16 12.12
CA ASP A 78 -3.03 16.80 11.55
C ASP A 78 -4.09 15.94 12.25
N SER A 79 -4.19 16.04 13.58
CA SER A 79 -5.18 15.30 14.37
C SER A 79 -6.62 15.76 14.07
N ASN A 80 -6.81 17.06 13.83
CA ASN A 80 -8.10 17.61 13.40
C ASN A 80 -8.48 17.18 11.99
N GLN A 81 -7.51 17.19 11.07
CA GLN A 81 -7.67 16.72 9.70
C GLN A 81 -8.01 15.22 9.69
N TYR A 82 -7.31 14.42 10.48
CA TYR A 82 -7.56 13.00 10.68
C TYR A 82 -9.01 12.73 11.09
N ARG A 83 -9.50 13.36 12.16
CA ARG A 83 -10.88 13.16 12.63
C ARG A 83 -11.93 13.54 11.57
N LYS A 84 -11.76 14.71 10.94
CA LYS A 84 -12.67 15.17 9.87
C LYS A 84 -12.68 14.23 8.67
N ALA A 85 -11.52 13.71 8.28
CA ALA A 85 -11.42 12.76 7.18
C ALA A 85 -12.05 11.40 7.56
N LEU A 86 -11.85 10.97 8.80
CA LEU A 86 -12.42 9.73 9.34
C LEU A 86 -13.93 9.73 9.33
N ASP A 87 -14.56 10.81 9.79
CA ASP A 87 -16.02 10.92 9.79
C ASP A 87 -16.58 10.90 8.36
N LYS A 88 -15.94 11.63 7.43
CA LYS A 88 -16.33 11.57 6.01
C LYS A 88 -16.15 10.18 5.40
N MET A 89 -15.09 9.46 5.76
CA MET A 89 -14.89 8.08 5.29
C MET A 89 -15.97 7.15 5.85
N LYS A 90 -16.38 7.30 7.11
CA LYS A 90 -17.49 6.53 7.68
C LYS A 90 -18.78 6.75 6.89
N ASP A 91 -19.09 8.00 6.56
CA ASP A 91 -20.28 8.34 5.75
C ASP A 91 -20.21 7.72 4.35
N LEU A 92 -19.06 7.83 3.68
CA LEU A 92 -18.84 7.22 2.37
C LEU A 92 -18.99 5.70 2.43
N ILE A 93 -18.44 5.04 3.45
CA ILE A 93 -18.54 3.59 3.63
C ILE A 93 -20.00 3.17 3.86
N GLN A 94 -20.78 3.94 4.63
CA GLN A 94 -22.22 3.70 4.77
C GLN A 94 -22.96 3.81 3.44
N ASP A 95 -22.65 4.84 2.66
CA ASP A 95 -23.21 5.04 1.31
C ASP A 95 -22.84 3.88 0.38
N MET A 96 -21.60 3.41 0.41
CA MET A 96 -21.16 2.27 -0.41
C MET A 96 -21.87 0.97 0.01
N ASN A 97 -22.10 0.75 1.30
CA ASN A 97 -22.88 -0.40 1.80
C ASN A 97 -24.36 -0.33 1.46
N ARG A 98 -24.91 0.85 1.17
CA ARG A 98 -26.29 1.00 0.69
C ARG A 98 -26.41 0.79 -0.83
N ASN A 99 -25.30 0.88 -1.55
CA ASN A 99 -25.27 0.74 -2.99
C ASN A 99 -24.99 -0.70 -3.43
N GLU A 100 -25.96 -1.35 -4.07
CA GLU A 100 -25.85 -2.75 -4.50
C GLU A 100 -24.67 -3.00 -5.47
N SER A 101 -24.41 -2.07 -6.40
CA SER A 101 -23.31 -2.21 -7.36
C SER A 101 -21.94 -2.07 -6.70
N ALA A 102 -21.83 -1.19 -5.70
CA ALA A 102 -20.62 -1.03 -4.90
C ALA A 102 -20.35 -2.28 -4.06
N ARG A 103 -21.36 -2.83 -3.38
CA ARG A 103 -21.26 -4.10 -2.65
C ARG A 103 -20.81 -5.26 -3.55
N LYS A 104 -21.38 -5.37 -4.76
CA LYS A 104 -20.99 -6.39 -5.76
C LYS A 104 -19.50 -6.31 -6.16
N ALA A 105 -18.83 -5.17 -6.02
CA ALA A 105 -17.40 -5.05 -6.32
C ALA A 105 -16.51 -5.83 -5.32
N ILE A 106 -16.97 -5.94 -4.08
CA ILE A 106 -16.27 -6.61 -2.97
C ILE A 106 -16.98 -7.90 -2.51
N ALA A 107 -18.00 -8.37 -3.22
CA ALA A 107 -18.62 -9.66 -2.97
C ALA A 107 -17.60 -10.81 -3.11
N GLY A 108 -17.68 -11.80 -2.22
CA GLY A 108 -16.74 -12.91 -2.10
C GLY A 108 -15.31 -12.49 -1.69
N TRP A 109 -15.11 -11.23 -1.28
CA TRP A 109 -13.82 -10.74 -0.80
C TRP A 109 -13.86 -10.54 0.71
N LYS A 110 -12.81 -10.98 1.39
CA LYS A 110 -12.66 -10.82 2.83
C LYS A 110 -11.28 -10.32 3.15
N ARG A 111 -11.17 -9.15 3.77
CA ARG A 111 -9.89 -8.55 4.17
C ARG A 111 -10.01 -7.66 5.40
N ASP A 112 -9.08 -7.84 6.33
CA ASP A 112 -8.85 -7.00 7.49
C ASP A 112 -7.62 -6.12 7.26
N ILE A 113 -7.83 -4.81 7.12
CA ILE A 113 -6.81 -3.85 6.71
C ILE A 113 -6.54 -2.91 7.88
N GLN A 114 -5.29 -2.85 8.33
CA GLN A 114 -4.85 -1.82 9.28
C GLN A 114 -4.42 -0.58 8.49
N VAL A 115 -5.06 0.56 8.71
CA VAL A 115 -4.67 1.84 8.12
C VAL A 115 -3.98 2.70 9.17
N LYS A 116 -2.83 3.27 8.82
CA LYS A 116 -2.06 4.19 9.65
C LYS A 116 -1.88 5.50 8.90
N ALA A 117 -2.16 6.61 9.57
CA ALA A 117 -1.97 7.94 9.01
C ALA A 117 -1.40 8.90 10.05
N ARG A 118 -0.95 10.09 9.60
CA ARG A 118 -0.68 11.16 10.56
C ARG A 118 -1.95 11.46 11.36
N GLY A 119 -1.79 11.58 12.68
CA GLY A 119 -2.89 11.86 13.61
C GLY A 119 -3.65 10.63 14.12
N GLY A 120 -3.44 9.42 13.56
CA GLY A 120 -4.08 8.22 14.11
C GLY A 120 -4.05 6.99 13.23
N GLN A 121 -4.73 5.94 13.70
CA GLN A 121 -4.85 4.67 12.99
C GLN A 121 -6.26 4.10 13.15
N PHE A 122 -6.72 3.36 12.15
CA PHE A 122 -8.04 2.74 12.14
C PHE A 122 -8.00 1.47 11.30
N ALA A 123 -9.01 0.63 11.44
CA ALA A 123 -9.15 -0.59 10.70
C ALA A 123 -10.29 -0.50 9.69
N ILE A 124 -10.06 -1.01 8.48
CA ILE A 124 -11.08 -1.28 7.48
C ILE A 124 -11.25 -2.80 7.43
N ARG A 125 -12.49 -3.29 7.56
CA ARG A 125 -12.83 -4.70 7.40
C ARG A 125 -13.78 -4.87 6.23
N ILE A 126 -13.44 -5.77 5.33
CA ILE A 126 -14.25 -6.19 4.19
C ILE A 126 -14.70 -7.62 4.47
N ASP A 127 -16.00 -7.88 4.39
CA ASP A 127 -16.57 -9.22 4.55
C ASP A 127 -17.75 -9.37 3.59
N ASP A 128 -17.54 -10.13 2.52
CA ASP A 128 -18.55 -10.54 1.53
C ASP A 128 -19.54 -9.44 1.11
N GLY A 129 -19.01 -8.38 0.48
CA GLY A 129 -19.87 -7.30 -0.02
C GLY A 129 -20.13 -6.18 0.99
N ASP A 130 -19.78 -6.36 2.26
CA ASP A 130 -19.84 -5.32 3.28
C ASP A 130 -18.46 -4.78 3.62
N ILE A 131 -18.39 -3.46 3.87
CA ILE A 131 -17.18 -2.79 4.32
C ILE A 131 -17.46 -2.01 5.62
N ARG A 132 -16.56 -2.06 6.59
CA ARG A 132 -16.71 -1.38 7.88
C ARG A 132 -15.42 -0.67 8.26
N LEU A 133 -15.56 0.45 8.94
CA LEU A 133 -14.46 1.20 9.51
C LEU A 133 -14.59 1.20 11.03
N SER A 134 -13.49 0.93 11.73
CA SER A 134 -13.43 0.93 13.20
C SER A 134 -12.14 1.58 13.69
N GLU A 135 -12.20 2.34 14.78
CA GLU A 135 -11.06 3.03 15.40
C GLU A 135 -10.28 2.11 16.35
N SER A 136 -10.10 0.85 15.95
CA SER A 136 -9.38 -0.16 16.72
C SER A 136 -8.14 -0.62 15.96
N ALA A 137 -7.05 -0.84 16.67
CA ALA A 137 -5.91 -1.56 16.13
C ALA A 137 -6.27 -3.05 15.96
N LEU A 138 -5.92 -3.63 14.82
CA LEU A 138 -6.06 -5.07 14.59
C LEU A 138 -4.86 -5.82 15.15
N SER A 139 -5.10 -6.93 15.84
CA SER A 139 -4.04 -7.82 16.32
C SER A 139 -3.38 -8.61 15.18
N SER A 140 -4.13 -8.93 14.14
CA SER A 140 -3.65 -9.67 12.96
C SER A 140 -4.34 -9.16 11.69
N PRO A 141 -3.88 -8.02 11.13
CA PRO A 141 -4.38 -7.55 9.85
C PRO A 141 -3.84 -8.41 8.69
N ASP A 142 -4.64 -8.58 7.64
CA ASP A 142 -4.21 -9.19 6.39
C ASP A 142 -3.08 -8.38 5.75
N PHE A 143 -3.16 -7.05 5.80
CA PHE A 143 -2.07 -6.15 5.45
C PHE A 143 -2.22 -4.78 6.10
N ILE A 144 -1.13 -4.02 6.08
CA ILE A 144 -1.06 -2.65 6.60
C ILE A 144 -1.03 -1.69 5.41
N MET A 145 -1.78 -0.61 5.52
CA MET A 145 -1.75 0.53 4.63
C MET A 145 -1.24 1.74 5.41
N VAL A 146 -0.25 2.45 4.88
CA VAL A 146 0.25 3.70 5.47
C VAL A 146 0.01 4.84 4.50
N CYS A 147 -0.65 5.89 4.97
CA CYS A 147 -0.83 7.11 4.20
C CYS A 147 -0.35 8.32 5.01
N ASP A 148 0.54 9.11 4.44
CA ASP A 148 1.09 10.28 5.13
C ASP A 148 0.01 11.35 5.36
N ASP A 149 -0.73 11.67 4.28
CA ASP A 149 -1.94 12.48 4.32
C ASP A 149 -3.18 11.58 4.16
N ILE A 150 -4.00 11.51 5.19
CA ILE A 150 -5.25 10.77 5.22
C ILE A 150 -6.25 11.18 4.12
N ASN A 151 -6.19 12.44 3.66
CA ASN A 151 -7.04 12.91 2.57
C ASN A 151 -6.76 12.16 1.28
N THR A 152 -5.54 11.64 1.08
CA THR A 152 -5.22 10.80 -0.07
C THR A 152 -6.13 9.57 -0.15
N LEU A 153 -6.34 8.89 0.99
CA LEU A 153 -7.23 7.73 1.04
C LEU A 153 -8.70 8.14 0.93
N LEU A 154 -9.10 9.24 1.60
CA LEU A 154 -10.45 9.78 1.50
C LEU A 154 -10.80 10.14 0.05
N ASP A 155 -9.90 10.80 -0.67
CA ASP A 155 -10.10 11.17 -2.08
C ASP A 155 -10.23 9.94 -2.97
N GLY A 156 -9.44 8.90 -2.70
CA GLY A 156 -9.57 7.60 -3.33
C GLY A 156 -10.96 6.99 -3.15
N LEU A 157 -11.42 6.89 -1.90
CA LEU A 157 -12.75 6.36 -1.58
C LEU A 157 -13.90 7.24 -2.10
N ALA A 158 -13.67 8.54 -2.26
CA ALA A 158 -14.62 9.48 -2.86
C ALA A 158 -14.56 9.51 -4.40
N TYR A 159 -13.69 8.71 -5.02
CA TYR A 159 -13.44 8.70 -6.47
C TYR A 159 -13.01 10.08 -7.04
N ARG A 160 -12.24 10.85 -6.25
CA ARG A 160 -11.58 12.10 -6.67
C ARG A 160 -10.13 11.88 -7.13
N GLY A 161 -9.72 10.62 -7.20
CA GLY A 161 -8.45 10.08 -7.65
C GLY A 161 -8.48 8.57 -7.41
N ALA A 162 -7.61 7.80 -8.05
CA ALA A 162 -7.53 6.36 -7.77
C ALA A 162 -6.62 6.09 -6.56
N ILE A 163 -7.03 5.18 -5.70
CA ILE A 163 -6.18 4.63 -4.63
C ILE A 163 -5.01 3.89 -5.29
N THR A 164 -5.25 3.18 -6.39
CA THR A 164 -4.22 2.54 -7.23
C THR A 164 -3.11 3.53 -7.60
N ASP A 165 -3.48 4.70 -8.14
CA ASP A 165 -2.51 5.73 -8.50
C ASP A 165 -1.78 6.29 -7.27
N SER A 166 -2.47 6.38 -6.14
CA SER A 166 -1.87 6.84 -4.89
C SER A 166 -0.83 5.86 -4.35
N VAL A 167 -1.06 4.56 -4.51
CA VAL A 167 -0.07 3.52 -4.20
C VAL A 167 1.11 3.59 -5.17
N ILE A 168 0.84 3.70 -6.47
CA ILE A 168 1.89 3.82 -7.51
C ILE A 168 2.73 5.10 -7.30
N ASN A 169 2.15 6.19 -6.84
CA ASN A 169 2.87 7.45 -6.64
C ASN A 169 3.44 7.62 -5.22
N LYS A 170 3.52 6.54 -4.42
CA LYS A 170 4.02 6.54 -3.02
C LYS A 170 3.28 7.46 -2.04
N LYS A 171 2.07 7.91 -2.38
CA LYS A 171 1.23 8.64 -1.44
C LYS A 171 0.58 7.70 -0.43
N ILE A 172 0.39 6.44 -0.83
CA ILE A 172 -0.06 5.33 0.00
C ILE A 172 0.96 4.20 -0.13
N TRP A 173 1.34 3.59 0.98
CA TRP A 173 2.17 2.40 1.03
C TRP A 173 1.34 1.22 1.51
N ILE A 174 1.61 0.00 1.01
CA ILE A 174 0.96 -1.23 1.45
C ILE A 174 2.00 -2.29 1.81
N SER A 175 1.75 -3.07 2.86
CA SER A 175 2.71 -4.05 3.36
C SER A 175 2.74 -5.37 2.59
N LYS A 176 1.83 -5.58 1.63
CA LYS A 176 1.77 -6.78 0.80
C LYS A 176 1.38 -6.43 -0.63
N ASN A 177 2.29 -6.67 -1.58
CA ASN A 177 2.05 -6.37 -3.00
C ASN A 177 0.84 -7.12 -3.58
N MET A 178 0.58 -8.35 -3.13
CA MET A 178 -0.59 -9.13 -3.58
C MET A 178 -1.93 -8.46 -3.24
N GLU A 179 -1.94 -7.57 -2.25
CA GLU A 179 -3.13 -6.83 -1.81
C GLU A 179 -3.46 -5.63 -2.69
N PHE A 180 -2.70 -5.42 -3.77
CA PHE A 180 -3.10 -4.53 -4.87
C PHE A 180 -4.46 -4.93 -5.46
N ASN A 181 -4.82 -6.21 -5.40
CA ASN A 181 -6.16 -6.69 -5.74
C ASN A 181 -7.26 -6.08 -4.84
N THR A 182 -6.97 -5.91 -3.55
CA THR A 182 -7.87 -5.24 -2.60
C THR A 182 -8.00 -3.75 -2.93
N ILE A 183 -6.90 -3.10 -3.31
CA ILE A 183 -6.91 -1.70 -3.76
C ILE A 183 -7.80 -1.52 -5.00
N PHE A 184 -7.67 -2.39 -6.01
CA PHE A 184 -8.54 -2.34 -7.20
C PHE A 184 -10.02 -2.52 -6.86
N LYS A 185 -10.34 -3.37 -5.88
CA LYS A 185 -11.72 -3.56 -5.42
C LYS A 185 -12.28 -2.31 -4.74
N LEU A 186 -11.48 -1.65 -3.90
CA LEU A 186 -11.85 -0.38 -3.28
C LEU A 186 -12.09 0.73 -4.34
N ASP A 187 -11.20 0.85 -5.33
CA ASP A 187 -11.38 1.79 -6.44
C ASP A 187 -12.65 1.51 -7.26
N ARG A 188 -12.93 0.24 -7.53
CA ARG A 188 -14.14 -0.18 -8.22
C ARG A 188 -15.40 0.16 -7.42
N MET A 189 -15.36 -0.03 -6.10
CA MET A 189 -16.44 0.31 -5.19
C MET A 189 -16.74 1.83 -5.19
N ALA A 190 -15.69 2.65 -5.04
CA ALA A 190 -15.78 4.10 -5.09
C ALA A 190 -16.38 4.60 -6.43
N ARG A 191 -15.93 4.01 -7.55
CA ARG A 191 -16.46 4.31 -8.89
C ARG A 191 -17.96 4.04 -9.00
N PHE A 192 -18.44 2.90 -8.48
CA PHE A 192 -19.87 2.56 -8.55
C PHE A 192 -20.73 3.51 -7.73
N LEU A 193 -20.28 3.91 -6.54
CA LEU A 193 -21.00 4.88 -5.72
C LEU A 193 -21.17 6.23 -6.43
N VAL A 194 -20.11 6.74 -7.08
CA VAL A 194 -20.21 8.01 -7.82
C VAL A 194 -21.11 7.87 -9.05
N ARG A 195 -21.05 6.73 -9.75
CA ARG A 195 -21.91 6.49 -10.91
C ARG A 195 -23.39 6.45 -10.55
N SER A 196 -23.76 5.89 -9.40
CA SER A 196 -25.18 5.86 -8.98
C SER A 196 -25.73 7.24 -8.59
N LYS A 197 -24.86 8.19 -8.18
CA LYS A 197 -25.27 9.56 -7.84
C LYS A 197 -25.42 10.46 -9.07
N LYS A 198 -24.99 10.01 -10.24
CA LYS A 198 -25.11 10.74 -11.53
C LYS A 198 -26.37 10.38 -12.31
N VAL A 199 -27.17 9.43 -11.82
CA VAL A 199 -28.43 8.98 -12.43
C VAL A 199 -29.59 9.71 -11.77
#